data_AF-A0A1D2RCF9-F1
#
_entry.id   AF-A0A1D2RCF9-F1
#
_cell.length_a   1.000
_cell.length_b   1.000
_cell.length_c   1.000
_cell.angle_alpha   90.00
_cell.angle_beta   90.00
_cell.angle_gamma   90.00
#
_symmetry.space_group_name_H-M   'P 1'
#
loop_
_entity.id
_entity.type
_entity.pdbx_description
1 polymer ?
#
loop_
_entity_poly.entity_id
_entity_poly.type
_entity_poly.pdbx_seq_one_letter_code
_entity_poly.pdbx_strand_id
1 'polypeptide(L)' 'MLGNEKIVIEGAEINLKETDKICIHVLPSLLHFMMALRAGVSPEKLGLTKEGDSAYIQCPDPGEPYTERGTVIFEVEVIK' A
#
# COMPACT_ATOMS: atom_id res chain seq x y z
N MET A 1 0.22 8.08 -8.01
CA MET A 1 1.40 7.29 -8.41
C MET A 1 1.17 6.70 -9.79
N LEU A 2 2.22 6.42 -10.56
CA LEU A 2 2.16 6.01 -11.98
C LEU A 2 2.69 4.58 -12.25
N GLY A 3 2.86 3.76 -11.21
CA GLY A 3 3.09 2.31 -11.35
C GLY A 3 4.51 1.80 -11.09
N ASN A 4 5.52 2.67 -11.01
CA ASN A 4 6.91 2.31 -10.69
C ASN A 4 7.48 3.20 -9.56
N GLU A 5 6.62 3.60 -8.63
CA GLU A 5 6.96 4.48 -7.52
C GLU A 5 6.67 3.73 -6.22
N LYS A 6 7.54 3.87 -5.23
CA LYS A 6 7.38 3.21 -3.92
C LYS A 6 7.25 4.20 -2.77
N ILE A 7 6.59 3.76 -1.71
CA ILE A 7 6.65 4.38 -0.38
C ILE A 7 7.38 3.39 0.54
N VAL A 8 8.42 3.86 1.22
CA VAL A 8 9.16 3.09 2.22
C VAL A 8 8.80 3.62 3.60
N ILE A 9 8.36 2.71 4.49
CA ILE A 9 7.82 3.07 5.80
C ILE A 9 8.62 2.34 6.88
N GLU A 10 9.22 3.12 7.78
CA GLU A 10 10.11 2.65 8.83
C GLU A 10 9.56 3.11 10.18
N GLY A 11 9.19 2.17 11.06
CA GLY A 11 8.61 2.57 12.34
C GLY A 11 7.31 3.37 12.14
N ALA A 12 7.22 4.55 12.75
CA ALA A 12 6.08 5.46 12.58
C ALA A 12 6.30 6.49 11.46
N GLU A 13 7.38 6.38 10.69
CA GLU A 13 7.84 7.39 9.75
C GLU A 13 7.86 6.87 8.31
N ILE A 14 7.75 7.81 7.36
CA ILE A 14 8.00 7.53 5.94
C ILE A 14 9.46 7.89 5.67
N ASN A 15 10.24 6.95 5.15
CA ASN A 15 11.61 7.20 4.74
C ASN A 15 11.59 8.06 3.46
N LEU A 16 11.84 9.36 3.63
CA LEU A 16 11.83 10.36 2.55
C LEU A 16 13.01 10.22 1.57
N LYS A 17 14.06 9.47 1.92
CA LYS A 17 15.20 9.25 1.03
C LYS A 17 14.92 8.15 0.01
N GLU A 18 14.17 7.13 0.41
CA GLU A 18 13.86 5.99 -0.45
C GLU A 18 12.45 6.03 -1.05
N THR A 19 11.56 6.85 -0.51
CA THR A 19 10.22 7.06 -1.06
C THR A 19 10.28 7.96 -2.28
N ASP A 20 9.75 7.51 -3.42
CA ASP A 20 9.71 8.31 -4.64
C ASP A 20 8.65 9.41 -4.55
N LYS A 21 7.44 9.04 -4.12
CA LYS A 21 6.28 9.92 -4.01
C LYS A 21 5.33 9.44 -2.93
N ILE A 22 4.67 10.39 -2.28
CA ILE A 22 3.61 10.11 -1.31
C ILE A 22 2.25 10.42 -1.94
N CYS A 23 1.31 9.48 -1.84
CA CYS A 23 -0.07 9.66 -2.29
C CYS A 23 -1.01 9.66 -1.08
N ILE A 24 -1.67 10.77 -0.81
CA ILE A 24 -2.58 10.89 0.35
C ILE A 24 -3.78 9.93 0.23
N HIS A 25 -4.22 9.56 -0.97
CA HIS A 25 -5.36 8.66 -1.17
C HIS A 25 -5.09 7.22 -0.72
N VAL A 26 -3.85 6.73 -0.82
CA VAL A 26 -3.53 5.34 -0.45
C VAL A 26 -3.23 5.19 1.05
N LEU A 27 -2.74 6.25 1.71
CA LEU A 27 -2.36 6.19 3.12
C LEU A 27 -3.48 5.64 4.02
N PRO A 28 -4.76 6.08 3.89
CA PRO A 28 -5.85 5.49 4.65
C PRO A 28 -5.92 3.98 4.48
N SER A 29 -5.93 3.45 3.25
CA SER A 29 -6.01 2.01 3.00
C SER A 29 -4.81 1.25 3.56
N LEU A 30 -3.59 1.78 3.41
CA LEU A 30 -2.38 1.14 3.95
C LEU A 30 -2.41 1.06 5.49
N LEU A 31 -2.83 2.13 6.16
CA LEU A 31 -2.83 2.20 7.62
C LEU A 31 -3.73 1.15 8.29
N HIS A 32 -4.81 0.72 7.64
CA HIS A 32 -5.71 -0.33 8.16
C HIS A 32 -4.99 -1.69 8.31
N PHE A 33 -4.06 -2.00 7.40
CA PHE A 33 -3.41 -3.31 7.35
C PHE A 33 -1.97 -3.29 7.86
N MET A 34 -1.32 -2.13 7.87
CA MET A 34 0.11 -2.00 8.18
C MET A 34 0.50 -2.61 9.52
N MET A 35 -0.28 -2.39 10.59
CA MET A 35 0.04 -2.93 11.91
C MET A 35 -0.07 -4.46 11.93
N ALA A 36 -1.08 -5.03 11.28
CA ALA A 36 -1.25 -6.47 11.19
C ALA A 36 -0.12 -7.13 10.38
N LEU A 37 0.22 -6.55 9.23
CA LEU A 37 1.33 -7.01 8.39
C LEU A 37 2.66 -6.96 9.14
N ARG A 38 2.94 -5.86 9.86
CA ARG A 38 4.15 -5.72 10.69
C ARG A 38 4.19 -6.68 11.87
N ALA A 39 3.03 -7.05 12.42
CA ALA A 39 2.93 -8.08 13.46
C ALA A 39 3.10 -9.51 12.92
N GLY A 40 3.28 -9.67 11.60
CA GLY A 40 3.50 -10.96 10.95
C GLY A 40 2.22 -11.73 10.61
N VAL A 41 1.06 -11.06 10.57
CA VAL A 41 -0.16 -11.68 10.06
C VAL A 41 -0.01 -11.83 8.54
N SER A 42 -0.22 -13.05 8.01
CA SER A 42 -0.06 -13.30 6.57
C SER A 42 -1.10 -12.52 5.75
N PRO A 43 -0.74 -12.02 4.56
CA PRO A 43 -1.68 -11.32 3.67
C PRO A 43 -2.89 -12.17 3.30
N GLU A 44 -2.74 -13.49 3.17
CA GLU A 44 -3.83 -14.44 2.90
C GLU A 44 -4.92 -14.38 3.97
N LYS A 45 -4.54 -14.38 5.25
CA LYS A 45 -5.49 -14.28 6.39
C LYS A 45 -6.21 -12.93 6.43
N LEU A 46 -5.57 -11.89 5.90
CA LEU A 46 -6.15 -10.55 5.78
C LEU A 46 -7.00 -10.39 4.51
N GLY A 47 -7.05 -11.40 3.63
CA GLY A 47 -7.77 -11.33 2.35
C GLY A 47 -7.10 -10.41 1.32
N LEU A 48 -5.80 -10.14 1.49
CA LEU A 48 -5.02 -9.22 0.65
C LEU A 48 -4.24 -9.94 -0.46
N THR A 49 -4.21 -11.26 -0.46
CA THR A 49 -3.70 -12.09 -1.55
C THR A 49 -4.42 -13.43 -1.59
N LYS A 50 -4.31 -14.15 -2.72
CA LYS A 50 -4.72 -15.55 -2.84
C LYS A 50 -3.64 -16.50 -2.35
N GLU A 51 -2.38 -16.15 -2.60
CA GLU A 51 -1.20 -16.92 -2.19
C GLU A 51 0.02 -15.99 -2.03
N GLY A 52 0.97 -16.37 -1.16
CA GLY A 52 2.26 -15.71 -1.01
C GLY A 52 2.34 -14.65 0.10
N ASP A 53 3.49 -13.96 0.14
CA ASP A 53 3.85 -13.05 1.23
C ASP A 53 3.60 -11.56 0.93
N SER A 54 3.24 -11.23 -0.32
CA SER A 54 2.87 -9.88 -0.73
C SER A 54 1.40 -9.60 -0.46
N ALA A 55 1.09 -8.41 0.04
CA ALA A 55 -0.28 -7.91 0.17
C ALA A 55 -0.61 -6.96 -0.99
N TYR A 56 -1.81 -7.10 -1.57
CA TYR A 56 -2.30 -6.21 -2.62
C TYR A 56 -3.44 -5.33 -2.08
N ILE A 57 -3.21 -4.02 -2.05
CA ILE A 57 -4.14 -3.04 -1.48
C ILE A 57 -4.60 -2.07 -2.57
N GLN A 58 -5.91 -1.98 -2.77
CA GLN A 58 -6.52 -1.06 -3.72
C GLN A 58 -6.62 0.35 -3.12
N CYS A 59 -6.16 1.36 -3.88
CA CYS A 59 -6.39 2.76 -3.58
C CYS A 59 -7.87 3.11 -3.88
N PRO A 60 -8.59 3.77 -2.95
CA PRO A 60 -10.01 4.10 -3.11
C PRO A 60 -10.23 5.30 -4.04
N ASP A 61 -9.20 5.71 -4.78
CA ASP A 61 -9.27 6.80 -5.74
C ASP A 61 -10.27 6.36 -6.84
N PRO A 62 -11.45 7.04 -6.91
CA PRO A 62 -12.59 6.53 -7.67
C PRO A 62 -12.33 6.49 -9.17
N GLY A 63 -11.35 7.26 -9.64
CA GLY A 63 -11.05 7.39 -11.06
C GLY A 63 -12.19 8.02 -11.87
N GLU A 64 -12.11 7.89 -13.18
CA GLU A 64 -13.14 8.39 -14.11
C GLU A 64 -14.50 7.71 -13.87
N PRO A 65 -15.63 8.46 -13.90
CA PRO A 65 -15.79 9.86 -14.33
C PRO A 65 -15.59 10.93 -13.24
N TYR A 66 -15.21 10.53 -12.02
CA TYR A 66 -15.19 11.44 -10.86
C TYR A 66 -13.86 12.16 -10.67
N THR A 67 -12.76 11.52 -11.08
CA THR A 67 -11.41 12.09 -11.01
C THR A 67 -10.62 11.67 -12.26
N GLU A 68 -9.71 12.51 -12.73
CA GLU A 68 -8.79 12.18 -13.85
C GLU A 68 -7.76 11.08 -13.51
N ARG A 69 -7.75 10.60 -12.26
CA ARG A 69 -6.89 9.51 -11.80
C ARG A 69 -7.60 8.17 -12.02
N GLY A 70 -7.06 7.09 -11.49
CA GLY A 70 -7.63 5.76 -11.65
C GLY A 70 -7.34 4.89 -10.43
N THR A 71 -7.99 3.73 -10.38
CA THR A 71 -7.68 2.72 -9.38
C THR A 71 -6.26 2.21 -9.57
N VAL A 72 -5.46 2.29 -8.51
CA VAL A 72 -4.11 1.70 -8.44
C VAL A 72 -4.13 0.59 -7.40
N ILE A 73 -3.47 -0.51 -7.71
CA ILE A 73 -3.19 -1.59 -6.77
C ILE A 73 -1.75 -1.44 -6.28
N PHE A 74 -1.58 -1.40 -4.97
CA PHE A 74 -0.29 -1.36 -4.31
C PHE A 74 0.10 -2.76 -3.90
N GLU A 75 1.26 -3.21 -4.34
CA GLU A 75 1.96 -4.35 -3.75
C GLU A 75 2.72 -3.89 -2.51
N VAL A 76 2.55 -4.62 -1.41
CA VAL A 76 3.15 -4.31 -0.12
C VAL A 76 3.91 -5.53 0.39
N GLU A 77 5.19 -5.33 0.65
CA GLU A 77 6.10 -6.32 1.21
C GLU A 77 6.61 -5.83 2.57
N VAL A 78 6.67 -6.73 3.55
CA VAL A 78 7.30 -6.45 4.86
C VAL A 78 8.74 -6.93 4.81
N ILE A 79 9.67 -5.98 4.70
CA ILE A 79 11.11 -6.24 4.76
C ILE A 79 11.49 -6.38 6.24
N LYS A 80 12.15 -7.49 6.60
CA LYS A 80 12.62 -7.78 7.96
C LYS A 80 14.09 -7.48 8.14
#